data_AF-A0A1G3M252-F1
#
_entry.id   AF-A0A1G3M252-F1
#
_cell.length_a   1.000
_cell.length_b   1.000
_cell.length_c   1.000
_cell.angle_alpha   90.00
_cell.angle_beta   90.00
_cell.angle_gamma   90.00
#
_symmetry.space_group_name_H-M   'P 1'
#
loop_
_entity.id
_entity.type
_entity.pdbx_description
1 polymer ?
#
loop_
_entity_poly.entity_id
_entity_poly.type
_entity_poly.pdbx_seq_one_letter_code
_entity_poly.pdbx_strand_id
1 'polypeptide(L)'
;MNNINDGGPAFPCEANNYHESLTGMTLRQWYAGMAMQGILASPVWMRDIESTNGITAEKVKELVAALAHSQADAMLAHEAKELEAQP
;
A
#
# COMPACT_ATOMS: atom_id res chain seq x y z
N MET A 1 -4.13 6.05 -19.67
CA MET A 1 -3.25 5.38 -18.67
C MET A 1 -3.48 6.09 -17.36
N ASN A 2 -4.15 5.45 -16.39
CA ASN A 2 -4.23 5.98 -15.04
C ASN A 2 -2.82 5.89 -14.45
N ASN A 3 -2.10 7.01 -14.41
CA ASN A 3 -0.87 7.09 -13.63
C ASN A 3 -1.28 6.89 -12.17
N ILE A 4 -0.97 5.71 -11.62
CA ILE A 4 -1.15 5.43 -10.21
C ILE A 4 -0.25 6.42 -9.46
N ASN A 5 -0.83 7.29 -8.63
CA ASN A 5 -0.06 8.16 -7.75
C ASN A 5 0.70 7.26 -6.77
N ASP A 6 2.02 7.22 -6.89
CA ASP A 6 2.89 6.38 -6.06
C ASP A 6 3.36 7.09 -4.78
N GLY A 7 3.05 8.39 -4.64
CA GLY A 7 3.43 9.22 -3.50
C GLY A 7 4.93 9.52 -3.42
N GLY A 8 5.71 9.24 -4.48
CA GLY A 8 7.16 9.38 -4.45
C GLY A 8 7.86 8.32 -3.58
N PRO A 9 9.15 8.52 -3.21
CA PRO A 9 9.91 7.55 -2.41
C PRO A 9 9.41 7.51 -0.95
N ALA A 10 9.18 6.31 -0.42
CA ALA A 10 8.74 6.13 0.98
C ALA A 10 9.78 6.62 2.01
N PHE A 11 11.06 6.50 1.66
CA PHE A 11 12.19 6.96 2.45
C PHE A 11 13.07 7.84 1.54
N PRO A 12 12.77 9.15 1.43
CA PRO A 12 13.54 10.05 0.59
C PRO A 12 14.99 10.14 1.09
N CYS A 13 15.95 9.97 0.18
CA CYS A 13 17.35 10.30 0.41
C CYS A 13 17.68 11.61 -0.30
N GLU A 14 18.58 12.41 0.28
CA GLU A 14 19.12 13.58 -0.40
C GLU A 14 19.82 13.16 -1.70
N ALA A 15 19.47 13.82 -2.80
CA ALA A 15 20.14 13.62 -4.07
C ALA A 15 21.57 14.17 -3.95
N ASN A 16 22.55 13.28 -3.87
CA ASN A 16 23.96 13.60 -4.05
C ASN A 16 24.39 13.12 -5.45
N ASN A 17 25.45 13.73 -6.01
CA ASN A 17 25.94 13.54 -7.39
C ASN A 17 26.30 12.08 -7.78
N TYR A 18 26.09 11.11 -6.91
CA TYR A 18 26.41 9.68 -7.10
C TYR A 18 25.20 8.74 -6.94
N HIS A 19 24.01 9.24 -6.53
CA HIS A 19 22.85 8.39 -6.21
C HIS A 19 21.58 8.78 -6.98
N GLU A 20 21.71 9.36 -8.17
CA GLU A 20 20.61 9.87 -9.00
C GLU A 20 19.51 8.85 -9.38
N SER A 21 19.70 7.55 -9.10
CA SER A 21 18.81 6.48 -9.58
C SER A 21 18.44 5.42 -8.54
N LEU A 22 18.61 5.66 -7.23
CA LEU A 22 18.08 4.73 -6.22
C LEU A 22 16.55 4.84 -6.15
N THR A 23 15.86 4.17 -7.08
CA THR A 23 14.43 3.90 -7.03
C THR A 23 14.15 2.92 -5.89
N GLY A 24 14.08 3.46 -4.67
CA GLY A 24 13.61 2.74 -3.49
C GLY A 24 12.12 2.39 -3.58
N MET A 25 11.57 1.88 -2.49
CA MET A 25 10.13 1.62 -2.38
C MET A 25 9.35 2.92 -2.48
N THR A 26 8.25 2.94 -3.23
CA THR A 26 7.35 4.10 -3.27
C THR A 26 6.51 4.18 -1.99
N LEU A 27 6.03 5.38 -1.64
CA LEU A 27 5.19 5.59 -0.46
C LEU A 27 3.92 4.74 -0.51
N ARG A 28 3.34 4.60 -1.71
CA ARG A 28 2.22 3.67 -1.98
C ARG A 28 2.56 2.22 -1.64
N GLN A 29 3.72 1.74 -2.09
CA GLN A 29 4.16 0.37 -1.83
C GLN A 29 4.39 0.14 -0.33
N TRP A 30 4.93 1.14 0.36
CA TRP A 30 5.16 1.08 1.80
C TRP A 30 3.84 1.01 2.57
N TYR A 31 2.88 1.89 2.27
CA TYR A 31 1.56 1.83 2.89
C TYR A 31 0.82 0.52 2.61
N ALA A 32 0.91 0.01 1.39
CA ALA A 32 0.33 -1.28 1.04
C ALA A 32 0.97 -2.42 1.85
N GLY A 33 2.30 -2.40 2.02
CA GLY A 33 3.00 -3.37 2.87
C GLY A 33 2.53 -3.33 4.32
N MET A 34 2.41 -2.13 4.89
CA MET A 34 1.92 -1.93 6.27
C MET A 34 0.48 -2.43 6.44
N ALA A 35 -0.42 -2.10 5.51
CA ALA A 35 -1.80 -2.56 5.53
C ALA A 35 -1.89 -4.08 5.40
N MET A 36 -1.13 -4.68 4.47
CA MET A 36 -1.06 -6.12 4.30
C MET A 36 -0.56 -6.82 5.56
N GLN A 37 0.47 -6.29 6.22
CA GLN A 37 0.96 -6.83 7.47
C GLN A 37 -0.13 -6.87 8.55
N GLY A 38 -0.91 -5.80 8.69
CA GLY A 38 -2.03 -5.75 9.63
C GLY A 38 -3.13 -6.77 9.29
N ILE A 39 -3.49 -6.91 8.02
CA ILE A 39 -4.48 -7.89 7.54
C ILE A 39 -4.02 -9.31 7.86
N LEU A 40 -2.76 -9.65 7.55
CA LEU A 40 -2.19 -10.97 7.75
C LEU A 40 -1.92 -11.30 9.23
N ALA A 41 -1.81 -10.29 10.09
CA ALA A 41 -1.67 -10.51 11.54
C ALA A 41 -2.98 -10.95 12.22
N SER A 42 -4.13 -10.85 11.54
CA SER A 42 -5.44 -11.21 12.11
C SER A 42 -5.77 -12.70 11.93
N PRO A 43 -5.75 -13.51 13.02
CA PRO A 43 -6.07 -14.94 12.93
C PRO A 43 -7.56 -15.21 12.66
N VAL A 44 -8.44 -14.28 13.06
CA VAL A 44 -9.89 -14.39 12.84
C VAL A 44 -10.20 -14.25 11.34
N TRP A 45 -9.54 -13.30 10.68
CA TRP A 45 -9.82 -12.98 9.29
C TRP A 45 -9.42 -14.11 8.34
N MET A 46 -8.25 -14.74 8.58
CA MET A 46 -7.83 -15.92 7.81
C MET A 46 -8.80 -17.10 7.98
N ARG A 47 -9.19 -17.40 9.22
CA ARG A 47 -10.11 -18.50 9.54
C ARG A 47 -11.48 -18.31 8.88
N ASP A 48 -12.03 -17.11 8.96
CA ASP A 48 -13.38 -16.83 8.45
C ASP A 48 -13.40 -16.91 6.91
N ILE A 49 -12.32 -16.52 6.22
CA ILE A 49 -12.19 -16.67 4.77
C ILE A 49 -12.03 -18.14 4.36
N GLU A 50 -11.21 -18.92 5.07
CA GLU A 50 -11.06 -20.37 4.81
C GLU A 50 -12.38 -21.13 4.98
N SER A 51 -13.26 -20.63 5.87
CA SER A 51 -14.58 -21.22 6.09
C SER A 51 -15.63 -20.84 5.03
N THR A 52 -15.32 -19.90 4.14
CA THR A 52 -16.23 -19.42 3.11
C THR A 52 -16.17 -20.33 1.88
N ASN A 53 -17.26 -21.08 1.64
CA ASN A 53 -17.38 -21.96 0.48
C ASN A 53 -17.15 -21.21 -0.85
N GLY A 54 -16.29 -21.77 -1.70
CA GLY A 54 -16.04 -21.27 -3.06
C GLY A 54 -14.94 -20.22 -3.19
N ILE A 55 -14.30 -19.81 -2.10
CA ILE A 55 -13.11 -18.94 -2.16
C ILE A 55 -11.85 -19.81 -2.24
N THR A 56 -11.06 -19.61 -3.29
CA THR A 56 -9.74 -20.26 -3.44
C THR A 56 -8.66 -19.48 -2.71
N ALA A 57 -7.55 -20.13 -2.34
CA ALA A 57 -6.40 -19.47 -1.74
C ALA A 57 -5.86 -18.31 -2.61
N GLU A 58 -5.86 -18.48 -3.94
CA GLU A 58 -5.50 -17.44 -4.91
C GLU A 58 -6.41 -16.22 -4.80
N LYS A 59 -7.72 -16.43 -4.62
CA LYS A 59 -8.67 -15.32 -4.48
C LYS A 59 -8.47 -14.55 -3.17
N VAL A 60 -8.06 -15.25 -2.11
CA VAL A 60 -7.66 -14.60 -0.85
C VAL A 60 -6.46 -13.68 -1.06
N LYS A 61 -5.41 -14.18 -1.74
CA LYS A 61 -4.20 -13.39 -2.04
C LYS A 61 -4.53 -12.13 -2.84
N GLU A 62 -5.38 -12.26 -3.87
CA GLU A 62 -5.86 -11.12 -4.67
C GLU A 62 -6.61 -10.11 -3.80
N LEU A 63 -7.51 -10.57 -2.93
CA LEU A 63 -8.31 -9.71 -2.08
C LEU A 63 -7.46 -8.97 -1.03
N VAL A 64 -6.48 -9.64 -0.43
CA VAL A 64 -5.50 -9.02 0.48
C VAL A 64 -4.71 -7.93 -0.25
N ALA A 65 -4.18 -8.24 -1.43
CA ALA A 65 -3.41 -7.26 -2.21
C ALA A 65 -4.27 -6.05 -2.60
N ALA A 66 -5.53 -6.29 -3.02
CA ALA A 66 -6.46 -5.23 -3.38
C ALA A 66 -6.82 -4.33 -2.20
N LEU A 67 -7.12 -4.92 -1.03
CA LEU A 67 -7.41 -4.16 0.19
C LEU A 67 -6.19 -3.34 0.65
N ALA A 68 -5.01 -3.94 0.65
CA ALA A 68 -3.77 -3.27 1.01
C ALA A 68 -3.49 -2.06 0.10
N HIS A 69 -3.64 -2.23 -1.22
CA HIS A 69 -3.49 -1.13 -2.17
C HIS A 69 -4.57 -0.05 -2.00
N SER A 70 -5.82 -0.44 -1.77
CA SER A 70 -6.89 0.53 -1.52
C SER A 70 -6.64 1.37 -0.27
N GLN A 71 -6.07 0.79 0.79
CA GLN A 71 -5.70 1.55 1.98
C GLN A 71 -4.53 2.48 1.72
N ALA A 72 -3.53 2.04 0.94
CA ALA A 72 -2.44 2.90 0.50
C ALA A 72 -2.93 4.12 -0.30
N ASP A 73 -3.85 3.90 -1.23
CA ASP A 73 -4.43 4.96 -2.06
C ASP A 73 -5.21 5.97 -1.18
N ALA A 74 -5.91 5.49 -0.16
CA ALA A 74 -6.63 6.35 0.80
C ALA A 74 -5.68 7.23 1.62
N MET A 75 -4.53 6.69 2.06
CA MET A 75 -3.51 7.45 2.79
C MET A 75 -2.90 8.57 1.94
N LEU A 76 -2.54 8.25 0.69
CA LEU A 76 -2.01 9.25 -0.24
C LEU A 76 -3.03 10.36 -0.54
N ALA A 77 -4.31 9.99 -0.69
CA ALA A 77 -5.37 10.96 -0.89
C ALA A 77 -5.60 11.84 0.36
N HIS A 78 -5.40 11.30 1.56
CA HIS A 78 -5.47 12.07 2.81
C HIS A 78 -4.33 13.09 2.88
N GLU A 79 -3.09 12.67 2.62
CA GLU A 79 -1.93 13.57 2.65
C GLU A 79 -2.03 14.70 1.62
N ALA A 80 -2.51 14.41 0.41
CA ALA A 80 -2.73 15.42 -0.61
C ALA A 80 -3.68 16.53 -0.11
N LYS A 81 -4.75 16.16 0.60
CA LYS A 81 -5.67 17.13 1.21
C LYS A 81 -5.02 17.93 2.33
N GLU A 82 -4.19 17.31 3.16
CA GLU A 82 -3.48 18.00 4.23
C GLU A 82 -2.46 19.01 3.67
N LEU A 83 -1.83 18.73 2.53
CA LEU A 83 -0.94 19.67 1.84
C LEU A 83 -1.70 20.85 1.25
N GLU A 84 -2.87 20.62 0.66
CA GLU A 84 -3.75 21.70 0.16
C GLU A 84 -4.29 22.59 1.28
N ALA A 85 -4.42 22.07 2.50
CA ALA A 85 -4.91 22.80 3.67
C ALA A 85 -3.84 23.62 4.40
N GLN A 86 -2.57 23.51 4.02
CA GLN A 86 -1.48 24.29 4.62
C GLN A 86 -1.47 25.74 4.04
N PRO A 87 -1.46 26.78 4.89
CA PRO A 87 -1.53 28.18 4.47
C PRO A 87 -0.26 28.71 3.79
#